data_AF-A0A7J7E885-F1
#
_entry.id   AF-A0A7J7E885-F1
#
_cell.length_a   1.000
_cell.length_b   1.000
_cell.length_c   1.000
_cell.angle_alpha   90.00
_cell.angle_beta   90.00
_cell.angle_gamma   90.00
#
_symmetry.space_group_name_H-M   'P 1'
#
loop_
_entity.id
_entity.type
_entity.pdbx_description
1 polymer ?
#
loop_
_entity_poly.entity_id
_entity_poly.type
_entity_poly.pdbx_seq_one_letter_code
_entity_poly.pdbx_strand_id
1 'polypeptide(L)'
;MQCNSLANSCVNSTITECPSEANTSCTSFLTLGSITLHQDKACSAENCSEERNVFEAFTIHVSDGESFYFASQCCQGRECNDTNDASVPPLENTSSNVECPACYGSNETSCSVKLRRCYNEERCVSLVAEFKNETPKLVLKGCSNIDNSTCQFLSAENRTVGGVTFQNFECVDTSNSPSTPNSTSPPRPPPATPASKSPSPPRPLPLSSCWSCCSEIHPCLPV
;
A
#
# COMPACT_ATOMS: atom_id res chain seq x y z
N MET A 1 17.18 -25.46 -7.76
CA MET A 1 16.17 -25.75 -6.71
C MET A 1 14.79 -25.38 -7.23
N GLN A 2 13.79 -26.26 -7.03
CA GLN A 2 12.39 -25.96 -7.35
C GLN A 2 11.57 -25.89 -6.06
N CYS A 3 10.78 -24.84 -5.86
CA CYS A 3 9.97 -24.59 -4.68
C CYS A 3 8.81 -23.67 -5.04
N ASN A 4 7.63 -23.92 -4.49
CA ASN A 4 6.51 -23.00 -4.51
C ASN A 4 5.86 -23.10 -3.14
N SER A 5 5.88 -22.02 -2.35
CA SER A 5 5.33 -22.03 -1.00
C SER A 5 4.77 -20.68 -0.61
N LEU A 6 3.53 -20.71 -0.12
CA LEU A 6 2.95 -19.65 0.70
C LEU A 6 3.32 -19.90 2.18
N ALA A 7 3.55 -18.84 2.94
CA ALA A 7 3.90 -18.79 4.37
C ALA A 7 5.24 -19.40 4.82
N ASN A 8 5.89 -20.27 4.04
CA ASN A 8 7.19 -20.87 4.40
C ASN A 8 8.32 -20.46 3.44
N SER A 9 9.53 -20.31 3.99
CA SER A 9 10.73 -20.04 3.21
C SER A 9 11.22 -21.30 2.50
N CYS A 10 11.75 -21.15 1.28
CA CYS A 10 12.29 -22.25 0.47
C CYS A 10 13.69 -22.74 0.92
N VAL A 11 14.09 -22.50 2.17
CA VAL A 11 15.45 -22.78 2.70
C VAL A 11 15.75 -24.27 2.89
N ASN A 12 14.72 -25.11 3.05
CA ASN A 12 14.87 -26.56 3.25
C ASN A 12 14.24 -27.41 2.13
N SER A 13 13.92 -26.80 0.99
CA SER A 13 13.37 -27.52 -0.16
C SER A 13 14.47 -28.41 -0.76
N THR A 14 14.15 -29.68 -1.07
CA THR A 14 15.09 -30.58 -1.75
C THR A 14 15.65 -29.93 -3.01
N ILE A 15 16.98 -29.85 -3.10
CA ILE A 15 17.71 -29.26 -4.22
C ILE A 15 17.56 -30.18 -5.43
N THR A 16 16.53 -29.98 -6.24
CA THR A 16 16.45 -30.62 -7.54
C THR A 16 17.27 -29.80 -8.53
N GLU A 17 18.28 -30.45 -9.11
CA GLU A 17 19.02 -29.93 -10.27
C GLU A 17 18.07 -29.86 -11.47
N CYS A 18 18.20 -28.80 -12.28
CA CYS A 18 17.34 -28.66 -13.44
C CYS A 18 17.61 -29.82 -14.43
N PRO A 19 16.57 -30.43 -15.03
CA PRO A 19 16.77 -31.48 -16.02
C PRO A 19 17.66 -30.97 -17.16
N SER A 20 18.53 -31.83 -17.69
CA SER A 20 19.48 -31.49 -18.78
C SER A 20 18.80 -30.97 -20.06
N GLU A 21 17.50 -31.22 -20.20
CA GLU A 21 16.64 -30.82 -21.33
C GLU A 21 16.01 -29.42 -21.16
N ALA A 22 16.07 -28.83 -19.97
CA ALA A 22 15.66 -27.44 -19.75
C ALA A 22 16.85 -26.54 -20.11
N ASN A 23 16.66 -25.54 -20.99
CA ASN A 23 17.66 -24.47 -21.14
C ASN A 23 18.02 -23.96 -19.74
N THR A 24 19.30 -23.78 -19.44
CA THR A 24 19.85 -23.68 -18.08
C THR A 24 19.49 -22.38 -17.35
N SER A 25 18.22 -22.01 -17.27
CA SER A 25 17.73 -20.83 -16.57
C SER A 25 16.87 -21.19 -15.37
N CYS A 26 16.96 -20.34 -14.35
CA CYS A 26 16.19 -20.42 -13.12
C CYS A 26 15.40 -19.14 -12.96
N THR A 27 14.17 -19.25 -12.46
CA THR A 27 13.38 -18.10 -12.01
C THR A 27 13.27 -18.13 -10.50
N SER A 28 13.33 -16.94 -9.90
CA SER A 28 13.07 -16.70 -8.48
C SER A 28 12.00 -15.63 -8.36
N PHE A 29 11.09 -15.80 -7.43
CA PHE A 29 10.09 -14.82 -7.06
C PHE A 29 9.91 -14.84 -5.56
N LEU A 30 9.81 -13.65 -4.99
CA LEU A 30 9.54 -13.41 -3.60
C LEU A 30 8.49 -12.32 -3.51
N THR A 31 7.46 -12.55 -2.70
CA THR A 31 6.69 -11.47 -2.09
C THR A 31 6.70 -11.61 -0.58
N LEU A 32 6.88 -10.48 0.09
CA LEU A 32 6.92 -10.37 1.54
C LEU A 32 6.03 -9.20 1.95
N GLY A 33 4.99 -9.46 2.73
CA GLY A 33 4.15 -8.44 3.32
C GLY A 33 3.79 -8.77 4.77
N SER A 34 3.03 -7.89 5.42
CA SER A 34 2.71 -8.00 6.85
C SER A 34 2.06 -9.33 7.26
N ILE A 35 1.39 -10.03 6.34
CA ILE A 35 0.69 -11.30 6.61
C ILE A 35 1.02 -12.43 5.61
N THR A 36 1.79 -12.17 4.57
CA THR A 36 2.02 -13.11 3.47
C THR A 36 3.48 -13.13 3.05
N LEU A 37 4.09 -14.31 3.12
CA LEU A 37 5.33 -14.62 2.43
C LEU A 37 5.00 -15.61 1.33
N HIS A 38 5.37 -15.34 0.08
CA HIS A 38 5.29 -16.32 -0.99
C HIS A 38 6.62 -16.37 -1.72
N GLN A 39 7.15 -17.59 -1.88
CA GLN A 39 8.38 -17.84 -2.60
C GLN A 39 8.13 -18.86 -3.69
N ASP A 40 8.59 -18.55 -4.89
CA ASP A 40 8.59 -19.46 -6.03
C ASP A 40 9.98 -19.47 -6.65
N LYS A 41 10.54 -20.67 -6.76
CA LYS A 41 11.80 -20.94 -7.44
C LYS A 41 11.55 -22.07 -8.42
N ALA A 42 11.89 -21.89 -9.69
CA ALA A 42 11.64 -22.91 -10.69
C ALA A 42 12.77 -22.96 -11.73
N CYS A 43 12.93 -24.12 -12.35
CA CYS A 43 13.72 -24.24 -13.58
C CYS A 43 12.82 -23.83 -14.74
N SER A 44 13.34 -23.04 -15.66
CA SER A 44 12.63 -22.66 -16.88
C SER A 44 13.29 -23.33 -18.09
N ALA A 45 12.49 -23.77 -19.06
CA ALA A 45 13.01 -24.29 -20.32
C ALA A 45 13.41 -23.16 -21.29
N GLU A 46 13.23 -21.90 -20.90
CA GLU A 46 13.39 -20.73 -21.75
C GLU A 46 14.54 -19.86 -21.22
N ASN A 47 15.38 -19.33 -22.11
CA ASN A 47 16.51 -18.48 -21.72
C ASN A 47 16.03 -17.17 -21.06
N CYS A 48 16.87 -16.61 -20.19
CA CYS A 48 16.62 -15.27 -19.64
C CYS A 48 16.85 -14.24 -20.76
N SER A 49 15.83 -13.46 -21.09
CA SER A 49 15.92 -12.31 -22.00
C SER A 49 15.59 -11.04 -21.24
N GLU A 50 15.99 -9.87 -21.76
CA GLU A 50 15.63 -8.60 -21.11
C GLU A 50 14.11 -8.37 -21.05
N GLU A 51 13.36 -8.90 -22.02
CA GLU A 51 11.88 -8.90 -22.01
C GLU A 51 11.28 -9.86 -20.95
N ARG A 52 12.09 -10.77 -20.42
CA ARG A 52 11.72 -11.77 -19.39
C ARG A 52 12.51 -11.66 -18.12
N ASN A 53 13.36 -10.66 -17.98
CA ASN A 53 13.83 -10.19 -16.68
C ASN A 53 12.63 -9.46 -16.05
N VAL A 54 11.60 -10.25 -15.69
CA VAL A 54 11.25 -10.46 -14.31
C VAL A 54 11.71 -9.25 -13.47
N PHE A 55 10.76 -8.35 -13.37
CA PHE A 55 10.89 -6.92 -13.10
C PHE A 55 11.81 -6.52 -11.93
N GLU A 56 12.24 -5.25 -11.96
CA GLU A 56 12.96 -4.65 -10.84
C GLU A 56 12.09 -4.66 -9.58
N ALA A 57 12.71 -5.01 -8.45
CA ALA A 57 11.99 -5.17 -7.20
C ALA A 57 11.32 -3.85 -6.78
N PHE A 58 10.08 -3.93 -6.35
CA PHE A 58 9.30 -2.78 -5.91
C PHE A 58 8.58 -3.08 -4.60
N THR A 59 8.26 -2.01 -3.88
CA THR A 59 7.53 -2.06 -2.62
C THR A 59 6.23 -1.29 -2.76
N ILE A 60 5.15 -1.81 -2.16
CA ILE A 60 3.88 -1.11 -2.01
C ILE A 60 3.67 -0.80 -0.53
N HIS A 61 3.69 0.48 -0.19
CA HIS A 61 3.43 0.98 1.16
C HIS A 61 1.94 1.25 1.36
N VAL A 62 1.38 0.62 2.39
CA VAL A 62 -0.05 0.74 2.74
C VAL A 62 -0.25 1.61 3.98
N SER A 63 0.67 1.54 4.94
CA SER A 63 0.67 2.39 6.13
C SER A 63 2.11 2.57 6.68
N ASP A 64 2.26 3.35 7.75
CA ASP A 64 3.57 3.57 8.36
C ASP A 64 4.01 2.29 9.07
N GLY A 65 4.89 1.54 8.42
CA GLY A 65 5.36 0.23 8.89
C GLY A 65 4.65 -0.96 8.26
N GLU A 66 3.65 -0.77 7.39
CA GLU A 66 3.05 -1.86 6.60
C GLU A 66 3.37 -1.67 5.12
N SER A 67 4.10 -2.64 4.57
CA SER A 67 4.46 -2.68 3.16
C SER A 67 4.47 -4.10 2.61
N PHE A 68 4.40 -4.18 1.29
CA PHE A 68 4.47 -5.42 0.52
C PHE A 68 5.58 -5.29 -0.50
N TYR A 69 6.61 -6.11 -0.35
CA TYR A 69 7.74 -6.20 -1.26
C TYR A 69 7.47 -7.26 -2.31
N PHE A 70 7.82 -6.95 -3.56
CA PHE A 70 7.76 -7.86 -4.70
C PHE A 70 9.12 -7.85 -5.39
N ALA A 71 9.71 -9.02 -5.54
CA ALA A 71 10.94 -9.19 -6.28
C ALA A 71 10.86 -10.43 -7.12
N SER A 72 11.46 -10.37 -8.29
CA SER A 72 11.59 -11.54 -9.10
C SER A 72 12.92 -11.46 -9.85
N GLN A 73 13.55 -12.60 -10.14
CA GLN A 73 14.79 -12.70 -10.91
C GLN A 73 14.73 -13.84 -11.93
N CYS A 74 15.40 -13.66 -13.08
CA CYS A 74 15.76 -14.74 -14.00
C CYS A 74 17.28 -14.85 -14.04
N CYS A 75 17.82 -16.07 -13.88
CA CYS A 75 19.25 -16.31 -13.83
C CYS A 75 19.61 -17.43 -14.80
N GLN A 76 20.59 -17.19 -15.67
CA GLN A 76 21.03 -18.16 -16.66
C GLN A 76 22.48 -18.58 -16.39
N GLY A 77 22.70 -19.90 -16.32
CA GLY A 77 24.03 -20.48 -16.09
C GLY A 77 24.62 -20.20 -14.70
N ARG A 78 23.81 -19.65 -13.77
CA ARG A 78 24.18 -19.39 -12.37
C ARG A 78 22.97 -19.54 -11.46
N GLU A 79 23.22 -19.70 -10.17
CA GLU A 79 22.18 -19.67 -9.15
C GLU A 79 21.57 -18.27 -9.03
N CYS A 80 20.25 -18.20 -8.79
CA CYS A 80 19.60 -16.95 -8.42
C CYS A 80 19.90 -16.61 -6.97
N ASN A 81 20.11 -15.33 -6.68
CA ASN A 81 20.34 -14.88 -5.31
C ASN A 81 19.15 -15.27 -4.43
N ASP A 82 19.46 -15.79 -3.25
CA ASP A 82 18.48 -15.98 -2.20
C ASP A 82 17.92 -14.62 -1.80
N THR A 83 16.74 -14.30 -2.31
CA THR A 83 16.06 -13.03 -2.04
C THR A 83 15.55 -12.95 -0.58
N ASN A 84 15.84 -13.95 0.26
CA ASN A 84 15.49 -14.00 1.68
C ASN A 84 16.09 -12.84 2.50
N ASP A 85 17.21 -12.28 2.08
CA ASP A 85 17.84 -11.12 2.74
C ASP A 85 17.27 -9.77 2.25
N ALA A 86 16.21 -9.79 1.43
CA ALA A 86 15.55 -8.56 1.01
C ALA A 86 14.78 -7.93 2.18
N SER A 87 15.46 -7.10 2.95
CA SER A 87 14.84 -6.13 3.81
C SER A 87 14.11 -5.08 2.95
N VAL A 88 12.88 -4.73 3.33
CA VAL A 88 12.20 -3.54 2.80
C VAL A 88 13.19 -2.36 2.84
N PRO A 89 13.46 -1.69 1.70
CA PRO A 89 14.40 -0.58 1.67
C PRO A 89 14.07 0.48 2.75
N PRO A 90 15.08 1.08 3.40
CA PRO A 90 14.86 2.14 4.37
C PRO A 90 14.04 3.28 3.77
N LEU A 91 13.05 3.71 4.53
CA LEU A 91 12.12 4.76 4.15
C LEU A 91 12.84 6.11 4.07
N GLU A 92 12.88 6.72 2.89
CA GLU A 92 13.27 8.13 2.75
C GLU A 92 12.16 8.99 3.39
N ASN A 93 12.50 9.70 4.48
CA ASN A 93 11.54 10.47 5.29
C ASN A 93 10.98 11.73 4.60
N THR A 94 11.14 11.88 3.28
CA THR A 94 10.65 13.04 2.55
C THR A 94 9.29 12.72 1.95
N SER A 95 8.23 13.29 2.53
CA SER A 95 6.86 13.12 2.07
C SER A 95 6.58 13.93 0.79
N SER A 96 5.97 13.29 -0.20
CA SER A 96 5.46 13.93 -1.41
C SER A 96 4.10 14.62 -1.17
N ASN A 97 3.58 15.35 -2.16
CA ASN A 97 2.20 15.87 -2.16
C ASN A 97 1.15 14.88 -2.66
N VAL A 98 1.58 13.66 -2.97
CA VAL A 98 0.72 12.61 -3.51
C VAL A 98 0.01 11.89 -2.39
N GLU A 99 -1.30 11.74 -2.53
CA GLU A 99 -2.11 10.92 -1.65
C GLU A 99 -2.77 9.80 -2.46
N CYS A 100 -2.53 8.57 -2.06
CA CYS A 100 -3.07 7.38 -2.71
C CYS A 100 -4.08 6.67 -1.82
N PRO A 101 -5.12 6.06 -2.40
CA PRO A 101 -5.89 5.03 -1.73
C PRO A 101 -4.96 3.90 -1.30
N ALA A 102 -5.00 3.54 -0.03
CA ALA A 102 -4.18 2.52 0.57
C ALA A 102 -5.05 1.55 1.37
N CYS A 103 -4.95 0.26 1.05
CA CYS A 103 -5.53 -0.84 1.82
C CYS A 103 -4.98 -2.18 1.32
N TYR A 104 -5.13 -3.22 2.13
CA TYR A 104 -4.99 -4.60 1.69
C TYR A 104 -6.16 -5.44 2.22
N GLY A 105 -6.45 -6.56 1.56
CA GLY A 105 -7.47 -7.47 2.02
C GLY A 105 -7.60 -8.70 1.12
N SER A 106 -8.35 -9.70 1.57
CA SER A 106 -8.58 -10.92 0.77
C SER A 106 -9.52 -10.68 -0.43
N ASN A 107 -10.27 -9.59 -0.41
CA ASN A 107 -11.23 -9.13 -1.43
C ASN A 107 -11.41 -7.60 -1.34
N GLU A 108 -12.04 -6.98 -2.35
CA GLU A 108 -12.32 -5.52 -2.36
C GLU A 108 -13.10 -5.05 -1.12
N THR A 109 -14.06 -5.84 -0.64
CA THR A 109 -14.87 -5.51 0.55
C THR A 109 -14.08 -5.54 1.85
N SER A 110 -13.02 -6.35 1.94
CA SER A 110 -12.13 -6.37 3.10
C SER A 110 -11.07 -5.26 3.07
N CYS A 111 -10.85 -4.66 1.90
CA CYS A 111 -9.89 -3.58 1.69
C CYS A 111 -10.48 -2.26 2.20
N SER A 112 -10.28 -1.98 3.49
CA SER A 112 -10.78 -0.73 4.10
C SER A 112 -9.91 0.45 3.69
N VAL A 113 -10.28 1.10 2.58
CA VAL A 113 -9.51 2.19 1.95
C VAL A 113 -9.29 3.36 2.92
N LYS A 114 -8.03 3.74 3.07
CA LYS A 114 -7.59 4.99 3.72
C LYS A 114 -6.72 5.78 2.76
N LEU A 115 -6.67 7.10 2.89
CA LEU A 115 -5.71 7.91 2.14
C LEU A 115 -4.36 7.89 2.86
N ARG A 116 -3.30 7.63 2.09
CA ARG A 116 -1.91 7.66 2.55
C ARG A 116 -1.11 8.64 1.70
N ARG A 117 -0.33 9.49 2.36
CA ARG A 117 0.63 10.35 1.71
C ARG A 117 1.89 9.55 1.34
N CYS A 118 2.28 9.63 0.08
CA CYS A 118 3.42 8.86 -0.43
C CYS A 118 4.76 9.54 -0.15
N TYR A 119 5.83 8.76 -0.21
CA TYR A 119 7.20 9.28 -0.27
C TYR A 119 7.47 9.92 -1.63
N ASN A 120 8.57 10.68 -1.72
CA ASN A 120 9.01 11.20 -3.00
C ASN A 120 9.21 10.07 -4.01
N GLU A 121 8.94 10.38 -5.28
CA GLU A 121 9.10 9.48 -6.43
C GLU A 121 8.15 8.26 -6.46
N GLU A 122 7.36 8.05 -5.41
CA GLU A 122 6.30 7.05 -5.40
C GLU A 122 5.07 7.50 -6.19
N ARG A 123 4.33 6.50 -6.69
CA ARG A 123 3.06 6.66 -7.41
C ARG A 123 1.97 5.76 -6.82
N CYS A 124 0.71 6.06 -7.15
CA CYS A 124 -0.39 5.22 -6.70
C CYS A 124 -0.43 3.93 -7.51
N VAL A 125 -0.56 2.82 -6.81
CA VAL A 125 -0.75 1.49 -7.41
C VAL A 125 -1.98 0.81 -6.83
N SER A 126 -2.65 0.03 -7.68
CA SER A 126 -3.75 -0.86 -7.32
C SER A 126 -3.56 -2.18 -8.04
N LEU A 127 -3.69 -3.30 -7.34
CA LEU A 127 -3.60 -4.62 -7.94
C LEU A 127 -4.49 -5.64 -7.22
N VAL A 128 -4.78 -6.73 -7.94
CA VAL A 128 -5.29 -7.98 -7.38
C VAL A 128 -4.30 -9.09 -7.71
N ALA A 129 -3.68 -9.68 -6.68
CA ALA A 129 -2.78 -10.81 -6.81
C ALA A 129 -3.51 -12.12 -6.48
N GLU A 130 -3.40 -13.09 -7.37
CA GLU A 130 -3.96 -14.44 -7.19
C GLU A 130 -2.82 -15.47 -7.17
N PHE A 131 -2.64 -16.15 -6.04
CA PHE A 131 -1.60 -17.14 -5.86
C PHE A 131 -2.03 -18.49 -6.45
N LYS A 132 -1.16 -19.11 -7.25
CA LYS A 132 -1.45 -20.39 -7.90
C LYS A 132 -1.70 -21.47 -6.85
N ASN A 133 -2.82 -22.17 -6.99
CA ASN A 133 -3.27 -23.28 -6.14
C ASN A 133 -3.71 -22.92 -4.71
N GLU A 134 -3.80 -21.65 -4.34
CA GLU A 134 -4.19 -21.25 -2.98
C GLU A 134 -5.12 -20.03 -2.97
N THR A 135 -6.27 -20.16 -2.31
CA THR A 135 -7.14 -19.05 -1.91
C THR A 135 -6.70 -18.60 -0.52
N PRO A 136 -6.27 -17.33 -0.35
CA PRO A 136 -7.03 -16.16 -0.80
C PRO A 136 -6.36 -15.31 -1.90
N LYS A 137 -7.20 -14.55 -2.61
CA LYS A 137 -6.75 -13.41 -3.43
C LYS A 137 -6.22 -12.31 -2.52
N LEU A 138 -5.31 -11.49 -2.99
CA LEU A 138 -4.83 -10.29 -2.30
C LEU A 138 -5.21 -9.07 -3.12
N VAL A 139 -6.11 -8.24 -2.60
CA VAL A 139 -6.31 -6.88 -3.09
C VAL A 139 -5.33 -5.98 -2.36
N LEU A 140 -4.60 -5.15 -3.11
CA LEU A 140 -3.57 -4.28 -2.55
C LEU A 140 -3.58 -2.94 -3.27
N LYS A 141 -3.66 -1.86 -2.50
CA LYS A 141 -3.60 -0.47 -2.96
C LYS A 141 -2.60 0.29 -2.08
N GLY A 142 -1.82 1.20 -2.66
CA GLY A 142 -0.87 1.99 -1.89
C GLY A 142 0.05 2.84 -2.74
N CYS A 143 1.11 3.33 -2.10
CA CYS A 143 2.19 4.07 -2.75
C CYS A 143 3.31 3.10 -3.12
N SER A 144 3.91 3.26 -4.30
CA SER A 144 4.99 2.38 -4.74
C SER A 144 6.08 3.09 -5.51
N ASN A 145 7.31 2.62 -5.30
CA ASN A 145 8.50 2.99 -6.06
C ASN A 145 8.63 2.23 -7.40
N ILE A 146 7.57 1.57 -7.86
CA ILE A 146 7.54 0.86 -9.13
C ILE A 146 7.92 1.78 -10.30
N ASP A 147 8.79 1.30 -11.17
CA ASP A 147 9.17 2.01 -12.39
C ASP A 147 8.11 1.85 -13.49
N ASN A 148 8.17 2.72 -14.50
CA ASN A 148 7.17 2.75 -15.56
C ASN A 148 7.17 1.48 -16.43
N SER A 149 8.34 0.87 -16.65
CA SER A 149 8.46 -0.33 -17.48
C SER A 149 7.88 -1.56 -16.77
N THR A 150 8.14 -1.70 -15.46
CA THR A 150 7.53 -2.75 -14.63
C THR A 150 6.03 -2.56 -14.51
N CYS A 151 5.58 -1.32 -14.30
CA CYS A 151 4.16 -1.03 -14.28
C CYS A 151 3.47 -1.46 -15.58
N GLN A 152 4.01 -1.02 -16.74
CA GLN A 152 3.45 -1.38 -18.04
C GLN A 152 3.47 -2.89 -18.30
N PHE A 153 4.53 -3.57 -17.87
CA PHE A 153 4.65 -5.02 -17.97
C PHE A 153 3.55 -5.73 -17.18
N LEU A 154 3.32 -5.33 -15.92
CA LEU A 154 2.32 -5.95 -15.03
C LEU A 154 0.88 -5.53 -15.33
N SER A 155 0.67 -4.34 -15.89
CA SER A 155 -0.63 -3.83 -16.35
C SER A 155 -1.13 -4.48 -17.65
N ALA A 156 -0.28 -5.22 -18.35
CA ALA A 156 -0.74 -6.04 -19.48
C ALA A 156 -1.72 -7.12 -18.99
N GLU A 157 -2.51 -7.69 -19.91
CA GLU A 157 -3.52 -8.70 -19.58
C GLU A 157 -2.97 -9.81 -18.67
N ASN A 158 -3.69 -10.07 -17.56
CA ASN A 158 -3.45 -11.07 -16.51
C ASN A 158 -2.05 -11.73 -16.54
N ARG A 159 -1.05 -11.01 -16.03
CA ARG A 159 0.34 -11.50 -16.04
C ARG A 159 0.61 -12.43 -14.87
N THR A 160 1.17 -13.60 -15.18
CA THR A 160 1.61 -14.55 -14.15
C THR A 160 3.13 -14.51 -14.03
N VAL A 161 3.64 -14.23 -12.83
CA VAL A 161 5.08 -14.26 -12.50
C VAL A 161 5.26 -14.99 -11.18
N GLY A 162 6.14 -15.99 -11.13
CA GLY A 162 6.44 -16.70 -9.87
C GLY A 162 5.24 -17.40 -9.24
N GLY A 163 4.32 -17.91 -10.06
CA GLY A 163 3.08 -18.50 -9.57
C GLY A 163 2.08 -17.48 -8.99
N VAL A 164 2.27 -16.18 -9.19
CA VAL A 164 1.31 -15.13 -8.83
C VAL A 164 0.75 -14.50 -10.09
N THR A 165 -0.56 -14.52 -10.24
CA THR A 165 -1.28 -13.84 -11.32
C THR A 165 -1.67 -12.45 -10.86
N PHE A 166 -1.07 -11.44 -11.45
CA PHE A 166 -1.43 -10.03 -11.30
C PHE A 166 -2.60 -9.69 -12.22
N GLN A 167 -3.69 -9.22 -11.63
CA GLN A 167 -4.92 -8.80 -12.28
C GLN A 167 -5.19 -7.35 -11.92
N ASN A 168 -5.80 -6.61 -12.85
CA ASN A 168 -6.19 -5.21 -12.64
C ASN A 168 -5.04 -4.35 -12.07
N PHE A 169 -3.81 -4.60 -12.55
CA PHE A 169 -2.64 -3.87 -12.09
C PHE A 169 -2.66 -2.48 -12.75
N GLU A 170 -2.82 -1.45 -11.93
CA GLU A 170 -2.93 -0.07 -12.37
C GLU A 170 -1.91 0.78 -11.62
N CYS A 171 -1.16 1.62 -12.36
CA CYS A 171 -0.40 2.72 -11.78
C CYS A 171 -0.94 4.03 -12.28
N VAL A 172 -1.12 4.98 -11.37
CA VAL A 172 -1.55 6.34 -11.70
C VAL A 172 -0.37 7.28 -11.52
N ASP A 173 0.07 7.84 -12.64
CA ASP A 173 1.10 8.87 -12.63
C ASP A 173 0.57 10.16 -11.99
N THR A 174 1.47 10.78 -11.24
CA THR A 174 1.24 12.01 -10.48
C THR A 174 0.80 13.19 -11.34
N SER A 175 1.01 13.13 -12.65
CA SER A 175 0.68 14.22 -13.58
C SER A 175 -0.82 14.36 -13.88
N ASN A 176 -1.65 13.37 -13.53
CA ASN A 176 -3.07 13.34 -13.89
C ASN A 176 -4.03 13.36 -12.69
N SER A 177 -3.57 13.69 -11.48
CA SER A 177 -4.51 13.99 -10.40
C SER A 177 -5.23 15.30 -10.74
N PRO A 178 -6.57 15.33 -10.92
CA PRO A 178 -7.28 16.59 -11.00
C PRO A 178 -7.04 17.30 -9.67
N SER A 179 -6.26 18.37 -9.70
CA SER A 179 -6.19 19.33 -8.61
C SER A 179 -7.62 19.68 -8.25
N THR A 180 -8.05 19.27 -7.06
CA THR A 180 -9.36 19.57 -6.50
C THR A 180 -9.56 21.08 -6.63
N PRO A 181 -10.73 21.56 -7.08
CA PRO A 181 -10.97 22.99 -7.18
C PRO A 181 -10.75 23.59 -5.80
N ASN A 182 -9.82 24.54 -5.76
CA ASN A 182 -9.50 25.38 -4.62
C ASN A 182 -10.81 25.73 -3.88
N SER A 183 -10.99 25.19 -2.68
CA SER A 183 -12.12 25.56 -1.81
C SER A 183 -12.01 27.05 -1.54
N THR A 184 -12.71 27.80 -2.37
CA THR A 184 -12.90 29.23 -2.21
C THR A 184 -13.71 29.37 -0.93
N SER A 185 -13.03 29.84 0.12
CA SER A 185 -13.68 30.30 1.34
C SER A 185 -14.92 31.13 0.95
N PRO A 186 -16.10 30.89 1.56
CA PRO A 186 -17.26 31.70 1.27
C PRO A 186 -16.93 33.18 1.51
N PRO A 187 -17.40 34.10 0.64
CA PRO A 187 -17.16 35.52 0.79
C PRO A 187 -17.66 35.99 2.15
N ARG A 188 -16.76 36.58 2.92
CA ARG A 188 -17.05 37.34 4.14
C ARG A 188 -18.12 38.39 3.80
N PRO A 189 -19.28 38.42 4.48
CA PRO A 189 -20.26 39.48 4.26
C PRO A 189 -19.64 40.85 4.65
N PRO A 190 -19.98 41.92 3.90
CA PRO A 190 -19.43 43.25 4.15
C PRO A 190 -19.86 43.81 5.53
N PRO A 191 -19.07 44.74 6.09
CA PRO A 191 -19.37 45.33 7.41
C PRO A 191 -20.71 46.06 7.38
N ALA A 192 -21.57 45.78 8.36
CA ALA A 192 -22.81 46.53 8.56
C ALA A 192 -22.48 47.96 9.02
N THR A 193 -22.96 48.94 8.26
CA THR A 193 -22.95 50.36 8.63
C THR A 193 -23.83 50.60 9.86
N PRO A 194 -23.41 51.43 10.84
CA PRO A 194 -24.13 51.59 12.09
C PRO A 194 -25.47 52.32 11.91
N ALA A 195 -26.56 51.67 12.32
CA ALA A 195 -27.87 52.30 12.50
C ALA A 195 -27.87 53.19 13.75
N SER A 196 -28.35 54.42 13.55
CA SER A 196 -28.55 55.47 14.55
C SER A 196 -29.48 54.99 15.68
N LYS A 197 -29.01 55.06 16.93
CA LYS A 197 -29.81 54.76 18.13
C LYS A 197 -30.42 56.04 18.71
N SER A 198 -31.75 56.11 18.68
CA SER A 198 -32.57 57.02 19.50
C SER A 198 -32.84 56.35 20.87
N PRO A 199 -33.16 57.12 21.94
CA PRO A 199 -32.82 56.78 23.32
C PRO A 199 -33.82 55.88 24.04
N SER A 200 -33.28 55.17 25.04
CA SER A 200 -33.94 54.23 25.96
C SER A 200 -34.77 54.91 27.05
N PRO A 201 -35.80 54.21 27.59
CA PRO A 201 -36.32 54.40 28.95
C PRO A 201 -35.94 53.23 29.89
N PRO A 202 -36.19 53.32 31.22
CA PRO A 202 -35.18 53.01 32.22
C PRO A 202 -35.21 51.61 32.85
N ARG A 203 -34.05 51.32 33.43
CA ARG A 203 -33.65 50.22 34.32
C ARG A 203 -34.48 50.11 35.61
N PRO A 204 -34.81 48.88 36.04
CA PRO A 204 -34.98 48.55 37.46
C PRO A 204 -33.73 47.88 38.07
N LEU A 205 -33.57 48.11 39.37
CA LEU A 205 -32.45 47.81 40.29
C LEU A 205 -32.25 46.30 40.60
N PRO A 206 -31.12 45.91 41.23
CA PRO A 206 -30.71 44.52 41.37
C PRO A 206 -31.37 43.86 42.59
N LEU A 207 -31.69 42.57 42.46
CA LEU A 207 -31.95 41.69 43.60
C LEU A 207 -30.81 40.69 43.75
N SER A 208 -30.43 40.48 44.99
CA SER A 208 -29.29 39.74 45.49
C SER A 208 -29.54 38.22 45.59
N SER A 209 -28.42 37.49 45.59
CA SER A 209 -28.07 36.33 46.46
C SER A 209 -28.68 34.93 46.29
N CYS A 210 -27.76 33.95 46.37
CA CYS A 210 -27.88 32.50 46.71
C CYS A 210 -28.45 31.59 45.60
N TRP A 211 -27.86 30.43 45.25
CA TRP A 211 -27.30 29.36 46.08
C TRP A 211 -26.24 28.50 45.37
N SER A 212 -25.42 27.84 46.20
CA SER A 212 -24.46 26.77 45.92
C SER A 212 -25.03 25.58 45.14
N CYS A 213 -24.25 25.02 44.22
CA CYS A 213 -24.45 23.64 43.74
C CYS A 213 -23.68 22.67 44.65
N CYS A 214 -24.43 21.76 45.28
CA CYS A 214 -23.95 20.49 45.81
C CYS A 214 -23.70 19.50 44.66
N SER A 215 -22.61 18.73 44.71
CA SER A 215 -22.65 17.29 45.04
C SER A 215 -21.33 16.59 44.66
N GLU A 216 -20.61 16.16 45.68
CA GLU A 216 -19.70 15.01 45.64
C GLU A 216 -20.48 13.72 45.34
N ILE A 217 -19.80 12.70 44.80
CA ILE A 217 -19.62 11.34 45.41
C ILE A 217 -19.05 10.39 44.31
N HIS A 218 -17.77 10.03 44.46
CA HIS A 218 -17.17 8.72 44.11
C HIS A 218 -17.22 7.85 45.40
N PRO A 219 -16.78 6.57 45.44
CA PRO A 219 -16.71 5.45 44.48
C PRO A 219 -17.34 4.15 45.07
N CYS A 220 -17.43 3.05 44.31
CA CYS A 220 -17.51 1.67 44.88
C CYS A 220 -17.11 0.58 43.86
N LEU A 221 -15.96 -0.07 44.11
CA LEU A 221 -15.72 -1.53 44.02
C LEU A 221 -15.86 -2.10 45.46
N PRO A 222 -15.93 -3.41 45.78
CA PRO A 222 -15.68 -4.63 44.97
C PRO A 222 -16.73 -5.76 45.14
N VAL A 223 -16.60 -6.88 44.40
CA VAL A 223 -16.58 -8.28 44.88
C VAL A 223 -15.76 -9.10 43.87
#